data_AF-A0A1L0B917-F1
#
_entry.id   AF-A0A1L0B917-F1
#
_cell.length_a   1.000
_cell.length_b   1.000
_cell.length_c   1.000
_cell.angle_alpha   90.00
_cell.angle_beta   90.00
_cell.angle_gamma   90.00
#
_symmetry.space_group_name_H-M   'P 1'
#
loop_
_entity.id
_entity.type
_entity.pdbx_description
1 polymer ?
#
loop_
_entity_poly.entity_id
_entity_poly.type
_entity_poly.pdbx_seq_one_letter_code
_entity_poly.pdbx_strand_id
1 'polypeptide(L)'
;MNNNDNEAANRFNQFSEELRGKIDNLLKQVLLIGAGIQTITIGAFLSGKAPKLPTEAITLLQNGWLALSISIVCVLIFMFFQIIGLVQVGRLHIEKLESGNSGFEIIKGWKPLRYLNVLIGLSALGFCIGGVYLISQSAMLLISNTGT
;
A
#
# COMPACT_ATOMS: atom_id res chain seq x y z
N MET A 1 -31.53 -23.52 -9.41
CA MET A 1 -30.23 -22.89 -9.66
C MET A 1 -29.36 -23.87 -10.43
N ASN A 2 -28.86 -23.48 -11.60
CA ASN A 2 -27.99 -24.34 -12.40
C ASN A 2 -26.65 -24.51 -11.67
N ASN A 3 -26.16 -25.75 -11.56
CA ASN A 3 -24.88 -26.04 -10.89
C ASN A 3 -23.70 -25.21 -11.45
N ASN A 4 -23.76 -24.86 -12.72
CA ASN A 4 -22.72 -24.08 -13.42
C ASN A 4 -22.59 -22.63 -12.91
N ASP A 5 -23.68 -22.00 -12.49
CA ASP A 5 -23.69 -20.60 -12.04
C ASP A 5 -23.04 -20.47 -10.65
N ASN A 6 -23.29 -21.45 -9.78
CA ASN A 6 -22.64 -21.55 -8.47
C ASN A 6 -21.14 -21.82 -8.61
N GLU A 7 -20.73 -22.65 -9.57
CA GLU A 7 -19.32 -22.98 -9.79
C GLU A 7 -18.52 -21.77 -10.31
N ALA A 8 -19.10 -20.99 -11.23
CA ALA A 8 -18.48 -19.77 -11.74
C ALA A 8 -18.36 -18.69 -10.65
N ALA A 9 -19.39 -18.51 -9.81
CA ALA A 9 -19.33 -17.59 -8.68
C ALA A 9 -18.29 -18.01 -7.63
N ASN A 10 -18.19 -19.32 -7.34
CA ASN A 10 -17.18 -19.84 -6.42
C ASN A 10 -15.75 -19.61 -6.94
N ARG A 11 -15.51 -19.87 -8.22
CA ARG A 11 -14.19 -19.64 -8.84
C ARG A 11 -13.80 -18.16 -8.84
N PHE A 12 -14.75 -17.26 -9.05
CA PHE A 12 -14.49 -15.82 -8.98
C PHE A 12 -14.18 -15.34 -7.57
N ASN A 13 -14.90 -15.84 -6.56
CA ASN A 13 -14.62 -15.54 -5.15
C ASN A 13 -13.23 -16.05 -4.75
N GLN A 14 -12.89 -17.28 -5.13
CA GLN A 14 -11.60 -17.89 -4.83
C GLN A 14 -10.44 -17.10 -5.48
N PHE A 15 -10.60 -16.72 -6.74
CA PHE A 15 -9.64 -15.84 -7.43
C PHE A 15 -9.50 -14.47 -6.76
N SER A 16 -10.61 -13.88 -6.30
CA SER A 16 -10.61 -12.59 -5.60
C SER A 16 -9.89 -12.67 -4.25
N GLU A 17 -10.06 -13.78 -3.53
CA GLU A 17 -9.41 -14.05 -2.26
C GLU A 17 -7.90 -14.27 -2.44
N GLU A 18 -7.50 -15.04 -3.45
CA GLU A 18 -6.08 -15.23 -3.80
C GLU A 18 -5.40 -13.93 -4.22
N LEU A 19 -6.05 -13.13 -5.06
CA LEU A 19 -5.53 -11.81 -5.46
C LEU A 19 -5.35 -10.90 -4.25
N ARG A 20 -6.33 -10.89 -3.35
CA ARG A 20 -6.24 -10.09 -2.12
C ARG A 20 -5.10 -10.57 -1.23
N GLY A 21 -4.91 -11.88 -1.08
CA GLY A 21 -3.79 -12.45 -0.33
C GLY A 21 -2.43 -12.07 -0.92
N LYS A 22 -2.31 -12.08 -2.26
CA LYS A 22 -1.09 -11.62 -2.95
C LYS A 22 -0.83 -10.13 -2.71
N ILE A 23 -1.86 -9.29 -2.79
CA ILE A 23 -1.74 -7.84 -2.54
C ILE A 23 -1.32 -7.58 -1.09
N ASP A 24 -1.92 -8.27 -0.11
CA ASP A 24 -1.58 -8.13 1.31
C ASP A 24 -0.11 -8.51 1.59
N ASN A 25 0.36 -9.60 1.00
CA ASN A 25 1.77 -10.01 1.10
C ASN A 25 2.73 -8.98 0.49
N LEU A 26 2.41 -8.43 -0.69
CA LEU A 26 3.22 -7.37 -1.30
C LEU A 26 3.25 -6.10 -0.43
N LEU A 27 2.12 -5.70 0.14
CA LEU A 27 2.05 -4.54 1.03
C LEU A 27 2.90 -4.75 2.28
N LYS A 28 2.84 -5.92 2.91
CA LYS A 28 3.68 -6.26 4.07
C LYS A 28 5.18 -6.16 3.75
N GLN A 29 5.59 -6.67 2.58
CA GLN A 29 6.98 -6.56 2.13
C GLN A 29 7.40 -5.11 1.94
N VAL A 30 6.57 -4.28 1.29
CA VAL A 30 6.86 -2.84 1.09
C VAL A 30 6.95 -2.09 2.42
N LEU A 31 6.02 -2.35 3.35
CA LEU A 31 6.02 -1.75 4.67
C LEU A 31 7.27 -2.14 5.47
N LEU A 32 7.68 -3.40 5.41
CA LEU A 32 8.89 -3.90 6.07
C LEU A 32 10.15 -3.22 5.52
N ILE A 33 10.26 -3.10 4.19
CA ILE A 33 11.39 -2.44 3.55
C ILE A 33 11.42 -0.95 3.91
N GLY A 34 10.28 -0.26 3.84
CA GLY A 34 10.17 1.17 4.18
C GLY A 34 10.56 1.44 5.64
N ALA A 35 9.99 0.68 6.59
CA ALA A 35 10.33 0.78 8.00
C ALA A 35 11.79 0.43 8.28
N GLY A 36 12.35 -0.58 7.59
CA GLY A 36 13.75 -0.96 7.70
C GLY A 36 14.69 0.15 7.25
N ILE A 37 14.44 0.75 6.07
CA ILE A 37 15.24 1.88 5.55
C ILE A 37 15.18 3.07 6.52
N GLN A 38 13.99 3.44 6.99
CA GLN A 38 13.84 4.52 7.96
C GLN A 38 14.60 4.23 9.27
N THR A 39 14.51 3.01 9.80
CA THR A 39 15.18 2.61 11.04
C THR A 39 16.70 2.65 10.91
N ILE A 40 17.27 2.07 9.84
CA ILE A 40 18.71 2.10 9.57
C ILE A 40 19.19 3.54 9.45
N THR A 41 18.45 4.37 8.73
CA THR A 41 18.89 5.75 8.52
C THR A 41 18.81 6.56 9.82
N ILE A 42 17.73 6.45 10.62
CA ILE A 42 17.67 7.07 11.96
C ILE A 42 18.83 6.61 12.84
N GLY A 43 19.14 5.31 12.86
CA GLY A 43 20.27 4.76 13.59
C GLY A 43 21.62 5.34 13.15
N ALA A 44 21.81 5.55 11.84
CA ALA A 44 23.01 6.18 11.29
C ALA A 44 23.13 7.66 11.70
N PHE A 45 22.02 8.40 11.80
CA PHE A 45 22.00 9.80 12.25
C PHE A 45 22.18 9.97 13.76
N LEU A 46 21.71 9.00 14.56
CA LEU A 46 21.88 9.00 16.01
C LEU A 46 23.27 8.50 16.45
N SER A 47 24.00 7.82 15.57
CA SER A 47 25.38 7.39 15.83
C SER A 47 26.29 8.61 15.91
N GLY A 48 27.03 8.76 17.03
CA GLY A 48 27.69 9.99 17.50
C GLY A 48 28.77 10.66 16.62
N LYS A 49 28.90 10.27 15.35
CA LYS A 49 29.62 11.01 14.31
C LYS A 49 28.63 11.35 13.20
N ALA A 50 27.84 12.40 13.40
CA ALA A 50 26.97 12.90 12.34
C ALA A 50 27.84 13.19 11.09
N PRO A 51 27.65 12.49 9.97
CA PRO A 51 28.40 12.79 8.75
C PRO A 51 28.14 14.24 8.37
N LYS A 52 29.19 14.98 7.99
CA LYS A 52 29.06 16.34 7.48
C LYS A 52 28.42 16.27 6.10
N LEU A 53 27.09 16.14 6.07
CA LEU A 53 26.31 16.09 4.85
C LEU A 53 26.22 17.50 4.25
N PRO A 54 26.40 17.66 2.92
CA PRO A 54 26.02 18.88 2.23
C PRO A 54 24.55 19.19 2.49
N THR A 55 24.20 20.47 2.63
CA THR A 55 22.83 20.91 2.96
C THR A 55 21.81 20.37 1.94
N GLU A 56 22.19 20.26 0.67
CA GLU A 56 21.37 19.66 -0.39
C GLU A 56 21.04 18.18 -0.13
N ALA A 57 22.03 17.38 0.25
CA ALA A 57 21.85 15.96 0.57
C ALA A 57 20.91 15.78 1.79
N ILE A 58 21.00 16.67 2.77
CA ILE A 58 20.08 16.68 3.94
C ILE A 58 18.65 16.96 3.49
N THR A 59 18.42 17.97 2.65
CA THR A 59 17.06 18.31 2.19
C THR A 59 16.43 17.20 1.35
N LEU A 60 17.20 16.57 0.46
CA LEU A 60 16.76 15.42 -0.33
C LEU A 60 16.39 14.25 0.58
N LEU A 61 17.20 13.97 1.60
CA LEU A 61 16.95 12.89 2.53
C LEU A 61 15.70 13.14 3.39
N GLN A 62 15.52 14.36 3.91
CA GLN A 62 14.33 14.74 4.66
C GLN A 62 13.06 14.61 3.82
N ASN A 63 13.08 15.10 2.58
CA ASN A 63 11.94 14.99 1.67
C ASN A 63 11.67 13.53 1.30
N GLY A 64 12.72 12.73 1.09
CA GLY A 64 12.61 11.30 0.82
C GLY A 64 11.99 10.52 1.97
N TRP A 65 12.39 10.81 3.20
CA TRP A 65 11.78 10.22 4.41
C TRP A 65 10.33 10.65 4.59
N LEU A 66 10.02 11.91 4.39
CA LEU A 66 8.66 12.43 4.49
C LEU A 66 7.76 11.74 3.45
N ALA A 67 8.22 11.60 2.21
CA ALA A 67 7.51 10.87 1.16
C ALA A 67 7.30 9.39 1.54
N LEU A 68 8.32 8.69 2.06
CA LEU A 68 8.17 7.31 2.53
C LEU A 68 7.16 7.19 3.68
N SER A 69 7.19 8.10 4.64
CA SER A 69 6.24 8.12 5.76
C SER A 69 4.81 8.35 5.28
N ILE A 70 4.59 9.29 4.35
CA ILE A 70 3.27 9.52 3.73
C ILE A 70 2.81 8.25 3.02
N SER A 71 3.69 7.58 2.26
CA SER A 71 3.37 6.32 1.59
C SER A 71 2.87 5.26 2.57
N ILE A 72 3.57 5.06 3.70
CA ILE A 72 3.17 4.10 4.75
C ILE A 72 1.78 4.44 5.28
N VAL A 73 1.51 5.70 5.61
CA VAL A 73 0.19 6.14 6.10
C VAL A 73 -0.89 5.91 5.05
N CYS A 74 -0.63 6.24 3.78
CA CYS A 74 -1.57 5.98 2.69
C CYS A 74 -1.86 4.48 2.53
N VAL A 75 -0.87 3.61 2.65
CA VAL A 75 -1.06 2.15 2.64
C VAL A 75 -1.96 1.70 3.79
N LEU A 76 -1.75 2.20 5.01
CA LEU A 76 -2.59 1.85 6.16
C LEU A 76 -4.06 2.28 5.94
N ILE A 77 -4.28 3.49 5.40
CA ILE A 77 -5.62 3.98 5.05
C ILE A 77 -6.24 3.11 3.95
N PHE A 78 -5.46 2.75 2.93
CA PHE A 78 -5.90 1.85 1.86
C PHE A 78 -6.36 0.49 2.41
N MET A 79 -5.59 -0.12 3.31
CA MET A 79 -5.95 -1.38 3.96
C MET A 79 -7.23 -1.23 4.79
N PHE A 80 -7.37 -0.13 5.52
CA PHE A 80 -8.58 0.16 6.30
C PHE A 80 -9.83 0.23 5.41
N PHE A 81 -9.77 0.92 4.27
CA PHE A 81 -10.88 0.98 3.31
C PHE A 81 -11.17 -0.36 2.63
N GLN A 82 -10.15 -1.19 2.38
CA GLN A 82 -10.39 -2.55 1.91
C GLN A 82 -11.16 -3.38 2.93
N ILE A 83 -10.83 -3.28 4.22
CA ILE A 83 -11.56 -4.00 5.30
C ILE A 83 -13.02 -3.56 5.32
N ILE A 84 -13.29 -2.24 5.31
CA ILE A 84 -14.66 -1.72 5.26
C ILE A 84 -15.41 -2.24 4.03
N GLY A 85 -14.76 -2.22 2.86
CA GLY A 85 -15.35 -2.72 1.62
C GLY A 85 -15.74 -4.20 1.71
N LEU A 86 -14.91 -5.04 2.32
CA LEU A 86 -15.25 -6.45 2.52
C LEU A 86 -16.32 -6.70 3.58
N VAL A 87 -16.32 -5.95 4.67
CA VAL A 87 -17.39 -6.06 5.68
C VAL A 87 -18.74 -5.71 5.04
N GLN A 88 -18.80 -4.68 4.19
CA GLN A 88 -20.02 -4.32 3.47
C GLN A 88 -20.46 -5.40 2.48
N VAL A 89 -19.55 -5.90 1.64
CA VAL A 89 -19.87 -6.97 0.68
C VAL A 89 -20.31 -8.24 1.42
N GLY A 90 -19.66 -8.59 2.53
CA GLY A 90 -20.02 -9.73 3.37
C GLY A 90 -21.43 -9.60 3.95
N ARG A 91 -21.80 -8.44 4.48
CA ARG A 91 -23.16 -8.18 4.99
C ARG A 91 -24.22 -8.30 3.87
N LEU A 92 -23.95 -7.72 2.70
CA LEU A 92 -24.84 -7.82 1.55
C LEU A 92 -24.97 -9.27 1.03
N HIS A 93 -23.93 -10.09 1.19
CA HIS A 93 -23.98 -11.50 0.83
C HIS A 93 -24.85 -12.31 1.78
N ILE A 94 -24.77 -12.04 3.10
CA ILE A 94 -25.60 -12.69 4.12
C ILE A 94 -27.08 -12.36 3.90
N GLU A 95 -27.41 -11.09 3.67
CA GLU A 95 -28.79 -10.64 3.42
C GLU A 95 -29.37 -11.25 2.13
N LYS A 96 -28.51 -11.50 1.13
CA LYS A 96 -28.90 -12.16 -0.12
C LYS A 96 -29.14 -13.66 0.04
N LEU A 97 -28.37 -14.32 0.92
CA LEU A 97 -28.59 -15.73 1.28
C LEU A 97 -29.90 -15.92 2.06
N GLU A 98 -30.22 -14.99 2.97
CA GLU A 98 -31.48 -15.01 3.74
C GLU A 98 -32.72 -14.73 2.87
N SER A 99 -32.60 -13.90 1.84
CA SER A 99 -33.72 -13.53 0.96
C SER A 99 -34.00 -14.52 -0.19
N GLY A 100 -33.20 -15.58 -0.34
CA GLY A 100 -33.43 -16.66 -1.32
C GLY A 100 -33.40 -16.24 -2.80
N ASN A 101 -32.98 -15.00 -3.10
CA ASN A 101 -33.12 -14.42 -4.43
C ASN A 101 -31.85 -14.68 -5.27
N SER A 102 -31.92 -15.71 -6.11
CA SER A 102 -30.81 -16.27 -6.91
C SER A 102 -30.47 -15.47 -8.18
N GLY A 103 -30.58 -14.15 -8.13
CA GLY A 103 -30.21 -13.27 -9.24
C GLY A 103 -28.72 -12.92 -9.23
N PHE A 104 -28.03 -13.07 -10.36
CA PHE A 104 -26.62 -12.72 -10.58
C PHE A 104 -26.37 -11.19 -10.61
N GLU A 105 -27.02 -10.41 -9.74
CA GLU A 105 -26.59 -9.03 -9.52
C GLU A 105 -25.27 -9.05 -8.76
N ILE A 106 -24.20 -8.82 -9.53
CA ILE A 106 -22.89 -8.39 -9.07
C ILE A 106 -23.15 -7.40 -7.93
N ILE A 107 -22.86 -7.82 -6.69
CA ILE A 107 -23.06 -7.00 -5.50
C ILE A 107 -22.36 -5.68 -5.77
N LYS A 108 -23.17 -4.66 -6.04
CA LYS A 108 -22.72 -3.37 -6.53
C LYS A 108 -22.21 -2.61 -5.31
N GLY A 109 -21.05 -3.03 -4.82
CA GLY A 109 -20.35 -2.40 -3.72
C GLY A 109 -20.22 -0.89 -3.98
N TRP A 110 -20.14 -0.12 -2.90
CA TRP A 110 -20.21 1.32 -2.95
C TRP A 110 -19.11 1.90 -3.87
N LYS A 111 -19.51 2.28 -5.10
CA LYS A 111 -18.62 2.81 -6.14
C LYS A 111 -17.68 3.92 -5.68
N PRO A 112 -18.10 4.93 -4.88
CA PRO A 112 -17.19 6.01 -4.46
C PRO A 112 -16.04 5.50 -3.59
N LEU A 113 -16.28 4.52 -2.72
CA LEU A 113 -15.25 3.92 -1.88
C LEU A 113 -14.16 3.26 -2.73
N ARG A 114 -14.55 2.62 -3.84
CA ARG A 114 -13.62 1.98 -4.77
C ARG A 114 -12.72 2.99 -5.48
N TYR A 115 -13.28 4.10 -5.95
CA TYR A 115 -12.47 5.16 -6.59
C TYR A 115 -11.52 5.82 -5.61
N LEU A 116 -11.97 6.12 -4.39
CA LEU A 116 -11.12 6.65 -3.33
C LEU A 116 -9.97 5.69 -3.00
N ASN A 117 -10.27 4.39 -2.90
CA ASN A 117 -9.25 3.39 -2.59
C ASN A 117 -8.21 3.27 -3.71
N VAL A 118 -8.62 3.31 -4.98
CA VAL A 118 -7.68 3.33 -6.12
C VAL A 118 -6.81 4.58 -6.10
N LEU A 119 -7.40 5.75 -5.83
CA LEU A 119 -6.66 7.01 -5.79
C LEU A 119 -5.61 7.01 -4.67
N ILE A 120 -5.96 6.50 -3.49
CA ILE A 120 -5.04 6.37 -2.35
C ILE A 120 -3.95 5.32 -2.62
N GLY A 121 -4.29 4.21 -3.28
CA GLY A 121 -3.31 3.21 -3.68
C GLY A 121 -2.28 3.76 -4.67
N LEU A 122 -2.73 4.54 -5.66
CA LEU A 122 -1.84 5.19 -6.63
C LEU A 122 -0.99 6.29 -5.99
N SER A 123 -1.56 7.09 -5.08
CA SER A 123 -0.78 8.10 -4.36
C SER A 123 0.27 7.46 -3.47
N ALA A 124 -0.06 6.39 -2.75
CA ALA A 124 0.89 5.62 -1.94
C ALA A 124 2.07 5.13 -2.80
N LEU A 125 1.78 4.53 -3.97
CA LEU A 125 2.82 4.09 -4.90
C LEU A 125 3.71 5.23 -5.37
N GLY A 126 3.13 6.38 -5.73
CA GLY A 126 3.86 7.57 -6.16
C GLY A 126 4.80 8.10 -5.07
N PHE A 127 4.30 8.23 -3.84
CA PHE A 127 5.11 8.64 -2.68
C PHE A 127 6.21 7.63 -2.34
N CYS A 128 5.94 6.33 -2.49
CA CYS A 128 6.93 5.28 -2.25
C CYS A 128 8.09 5.39 -3.25
N ILE A 129 7.78 5.42 -4.55
CA ILE A 129 8.80 5.51 -5.61
C ILE A 129 9.58 6.82 -5.49
N GLY A 130 8.87 7.94 -5.29
CA GLY A 130 9.50 9.25 -5.08
C GLY A 130 10.40 9.28 -3.85
N GLY A 131 9.95 8.71 -2.73
CA GLY A 131 10.72 8.63 -1.50
C GLY A 131 12.01 7.81 -1.66
N VAL A 132 11.92 6.62 -2.26
CA VAL A 132 13.11 5.80 -2.58
C VAL A 132 14.07 6.57 -3.50
N TYR A 133 13.56 7.20 -4.57
CA TYR A 133 14.38 7.96 -5.51
C TYR A 133 15.14 9.11 -4.83
N LEU A 134 14.48 9.89 -3.99
CA LEU A 134 15.10 11.01 -3.26
C LEU A 134 16.19 10.51 -2.28
N ILE A 135 15.94 9.40 -1.59
CA ILE A 135 16.94 8.79 -0.70
C ILE A 135 18.13 8.29 -1.52
N SER A 136 17.90 7.60 -2.65
CA SER A 136 18.98 7.14 -3.53
C SER A 136 19.82 8.30 -4.07
N GLN A 137 19.19 9.41 -4.48
CA GLN A 137 19.89 10.62 -4.90
C GLN A 137 20.74 11.22 -3.78
N SER A 138 20.20 11.32 -2.57
CA SER A 138 20.95 11.82 -1.41
C SER A 138 22.20 10.97 -1.10
N ALA A 139 22.09 9.63 -1.26
CA ALA A 139 23.21 8.72 -1.07
C ALA A 139 24.28 8.86 -2.16
N MET A 140 23.87 9.04 -3.42
CA MET A 140 24.81 9.30 -4.53
C MET A 140 25.57 10.61 -4.35
N LEU A 141 24.88 11.68 -3.93
CA LEU A 141 25.51 12.97 -3.63
C LEU A 141 26.50 12.88 -2.46
N LEU A 142 26.20 12.04 -1.47
CA LEU A 142 27.12 11.79 -0.37
C LEU A 142 28.41 11.11 -0.86
N ILE A 143 28.29 10.04 -1.64
CA ILE A 143 29.45 9.31 -2.17
C ILE A 143 30.28 10.21 -3.09
N SER A 144 29.62 10.97 -3.97
CA SER A 144 30.31 11.88 -4.91
C SER A 144 31.12 12.97 -4.19
N ASN A 145 30.65 13.47 -3.05
CA ASN A 145 31.38 14.48 -2.27
C ASN A 145 32.46 13.89 -1.34
N THR A 146 32.42 12.58 -1.08
CA THR A 146 33.45 11.91 -0.24
C THR A 146 34.62 11.39 -1.08
N GLY A 147 34.48 11.38 -2.41
CA GLY A 147 35.49 10.91 -3.38
C GLY A 147 36.51 11.95 -3.85
N THR A 148 36.52 13.15 -3.27
CA THR A 148 37.50 14.23 -3.49
C THR A 148 38.13 14.62 -2.17
#